data_AF-A0A3B8XEF5-F1
#
_entry.id   AF-A0A3B8XEF5-F1
#
_cell.length_a   1.000
_cell.length_b   1.000
_cell.length_c   1.000
_cell.angle_alpha   90.00
_cell.angle_beta   90.00
_cell.angle_gamma   90.00
#
_symmetry.space_group_name_H-M   'P 1'
#
loop_
_entity.id
_entity.type
_entity.pdbx_description
1 polymer ?
#
loop_
_entity_poly.entity_id
_entity_poly.type
_entity_poly.pdbx_seq_one_letter_code
_entity_poly.pdbx_strand_id
1 'polypeptide(L)'
;MNQAATGNVKEVDIKGTDGVATGVDGRKHNVVLPDCASGAGCAFVDTLSADKTSDGTSVNVKLEAANSANYLLSVLVPNIILVVLIAAFMWWVLRQTQSGNNQAISFGRSRARMVSGDKPAITFADVAGVEEAKQELAEIVEFLKYPEKFVALGARIPKGVLLVGPPGTGKTLLSKAVAGEAQVPFFSISGSEFVEMFVGVGASRVRDLFDQAKKNSPCIVFVDEIDAVGRQRGAGL
;
A
#
# COMPACT_ATOMS: atom_id res chain seq x y z
N MET A 1 37.23 -53.35 -30.71
CA MET A 1 36.91 -53.79 -32.08
C MET A 1 37.21 -55.27 -32.37
N ASN A 2 38.19 -55.95 -31.73
CA ASN A 2 38.49 -57.38 -32.05
C ASN A 2 37.83 -58.46 -31.17
N GLN A 3 37.00 -58.11 -30.18
CA GLN A 3 36.36 -59.11 -29.29
C GLN A 3 34.90 -59.43 -29.61
N ALA A 4 34.23 -58.61 -30.44
CA ALA A 4 32.88 -58.90 -30.93
C ALA A 4 32.91 -59.90 -32.11
N ALA A 5 33.88 -59.76 -33.02
CA ALA A 5 34.08 -60.67 -34.14
C ALA A 5 34.52 -62.09 -33.73
N THR A 6 34.95 -62.28 -32.48
CA THR A 6 35.39 -63.58 -31.92
C THR A 6 34.30 -64.30 -31.11
N GLY A 7 33.06 -63.79 -31.09
CA GLY A 7 31.89 -64.50 -30.55
C GLY A 7 31.75 -64.52 -29.02
N ASN A 8 32.41 -63.60 -28.30
CA ASN A 8 32.46 -63.59 -26.84
C ASN A 8 31.47 -62.63 -26.13
N VAL A 9 30.42 -62.15 -26.80
CA VAL A 9 29.43 -61.22 -26.20
C VAL A 9 28.02 -61.81 -26.26
N LYS A 10 27.36 -61.93 -25.10
CA LYS A 10 26.04 -62.59 -24.97
C LYS A 10 24.88 -61.59 -24.97
N GLU A 11 25.07 -60.41 -24.38
CA GLU A 11 24.02 -59.41 -24.23
C GLU A 11 24.64 -58.01 -24.12
N VAL A 12 24.04 -57.03 -24.80
CA VAL A 12 24.46 -55.63 -24.77
C VAL A 12 23.23 -54.79 -24.46
N ASP A 13 23.21 -54.18 -23.28
CA ASP A 13 22.15 -53.25 -22.85
C ASP A 13 22.66 -51.82 -23.06
N ILE A 14 21.98 -51.06 -23.91
CA ILE A 14 22.41 -49.73 -24.38
C ILE A 14 21.42 -48.69 -23.87
N LYS A 15 21.90 -47.76 -23.04
CA LYS A 15 21.10 -46.63 -22.54
C LYS A 15 21.76 -45.32 -22.94
N GLY A 16 21.39 -44.79 -24.10
CA GLY A 16 21.96 -43.55 -24.63
C GLY A 16 23.40 -43.75 -25.12
N THR A 17 24.33 -42.93 -24.63
CA THR A 17 25.76 -42.96 -25.01
C THR A 17 26.60 -43.99 -24.25
N ASP A 18 26.07 -44.54 -23.17
CA ASP A 18 26.75 -45.53 -22.34
C ASP A 18 26.03 -46.87 -22.42
N GLY A 19 26.78 -47.93 -22.74
CA GLY A 19 26.29 -49.30 -22.80
C GLY A 19 27.10 -50.23 -21.93
N VAL A 20 26.47 -51.29 -21.43
CA VAL A 20 27.15 -52.37 -20.71
C VAL A 20 27.09 -53.63 -21.56
N ALA A 21 28.25 -54.07 -22.04
CA ALA A 21 28.37 -55.35 -22.74
C ALA A 21 28.73 -56.46 -21.74
N THR A 22 27.95 -57.54 -21.74
CA THR A 22 28.21 -58.71 -20.89
C THR A 22 28.79 -59.82 -21.76
N GLY A 23 30.02 -60.23 -21.44
CA GLY A 23 30.70 -61.33 -22.12
C GLY A 23 30.09 -62.70 -21.74
N VAL A 24 30.37 -63.73 -22.55
CA VAL A 24 29.90 -65.11 -22.30
C VAL A 24 30.42 -65.65 -20.95
N ASP A 25 31.53 -65.10 -20.45
CA ASP A 25 32.15 -65.39 -19.15
C ASP A 25 31.47 -64.68 -17.95
N GLY A 26 30.38 -63.95 -18.17
CA GLY A 26 29.63 -63.23 -17.12
C GLY A 26 30.27 -61.92 -16.62
N ARG A 27 31.39 -61.49 -17.21
CA ARG A 27 32.04 -60.21 -16.91
C ARG A 27 31.36 -59.06 -17.67
N LYS A 28 31.06 -57.98 -16.95
CA LYS A 28 30.45 -56.76 -17.47
C LYS A 28 31.53 -55.76 -17.85
N HIS A 29 31.49 -55.26 -19.07
CA HIS A 29 32.39 -54.24 -19.58
C HIS A 29 31.59 -52.97 -19.91
N ASN A 30 31.99 -51.84 -19.34
CA ASN A 30 31.47 -50.53 -19.74
C ASN A 30 32.02 -50.18 -21.12
N VAL A 31 31.11 -49.89 -22.05
CA VAL A 31 31.42 -49.49 -23.40
C VAL A 31 30.80 -48.13 -23.62
N VAL A 32 31.65 -47.13 -23.83
CA VAL A 32 31.20 -45.78 -24.22
C VAL A 32 31.07 -45.78 -25.72
N LEU A 33 29.86 -45.51 -26.21
CA LEU A 33 29.54 -45.44 -27.63
C LEU A 33 29.50 -43.97 -28.07
N PRO A 34 29.96 -43.65 -29.29
CA PRO A 34 29.87 -42.30 -29.83
C PRO A 34 28.41 -41.85 -29.92
N ASP A 35 28.15 -40.61 -29.49
CA ASP A 35 26.81 -40.06 -29.32
C ASP A 35 26.06 -39.98 -30.65
N CYS A 36 24.96 -40.72 -30.73
CA CYS A 36 24.13 -40.91 -31.91
C CYS A 36 22.88 -40.02 -31.88
N ALA A 37 22.87 -38.95 -31.07
CA ALA A 37 21.70 -38.09 -30.86
C ALA A 37 21.32 -37.16 -32.04
N SER A 38 22.05 -37.17 -33.16
CA SER A 38 21.80 -36.24 -34.28
C SER A 38 21.69 -36.92 -35.64
N GLY A 39 20.64 -37.70 -35.85
CA GLY A 39 19.89 -37.82 -37.11
C GLY A 39 20.59 -38.36 -38.38
N ALA A 40 21.90 -38.62 -38.36
CA ALA A 40 22.62 -39.25 -39.46
C ALA A 40 23.01 -40.67 -39.03
N GLY A 41 22.33 -41.64 -39.64
CA GLY A 41 22.45 -43.09 -39.49
C GLY A 41 23.59 -43.59 -38.60
N CYS A 42 23.22 -44.21 -37.48
CA CYS A 42 24.11 -45.09 -36.73
C CYS A 42 24.37 -46.35 -37.55
N ALA A 43 25.17 -46.22 -38.62
CA ALA A 43 25.66 -47.34 -39.43
C ALA A 43 26.35 -48.42 -38.57
N PHE A 44 26.76 -48.05 -37.36
CA PHE A 44 27.31 -48.90 -36.31
C PHE A 44 26.30 -49.88 -35.70
N VAL A 45 25.02 -49.49 -35.54
CA VAL A 45 23.98 -50.35 -34.96
C VAL A 45 23.42 -51.30 -36.03
N ASP A 46 23.32 -50.83 -37.28
CA ASP A 46 22.91 -51.65 -38.42
C ASP A 46 23.96 -52.70 -38.80
N THR A 47 25.26 -52.38 -38.69
CA THR A 47 26.34 -53.38 -38.89
C THR A 47 26.42 -54.38 -37.74
N LEU A 48 26.17 -53.98 -36.48
CA LEU A 48 26.13 -54.92 -35.35
C LEU A 48 24.91 -55.85 -35.37
N SER A 49 23.81 -55.44 -36.01
CA SER A 49 22.62 -56.29 -36.20
C SER A 49 22.69 -57.12 -37.50
N ALA A 50 23.51 -56.71 -38.47
CA ALA A 50 23.76 -57.47 -39.70
C ALA A 50 24.91 -58.48 -39.61
N ASP A 51 25.87 -58.30 -38.69
CA ASP A 51 27.02 -59.19 -38.56
C ASP A 51 26.64 -60.46 -37.78
N LYS A 52 26.34 -61.53 -38.52
CA LYS A 52 26.06 -62.85 -37.97
C LYS A 52 27.35 -63.51 -37.53
N THR A 53 27.61 -63.54 -36.22
CA THR A 53 28.61 -64.43 -35.64
C THR A 53 28.27 -65.88 -35.97
N SER A 54 29.27 -66.68 -36.32
CA SER A 54 29.22 -68.05 -36.86
C SER A 54 28.60 -69.14 -35.96
N ASP A 55 27.85 -68.80 -34.92
CA ASP A 55 27.19 -69.74 -34.00
C ASP A 55 25.80 -69.25 -33.55
N GLY A 56 24.95 -68.86 -34.52
CA GLY A 56 23.49 -68.94 -34.40
C GLY A 56 22.80 -68.19 -33.25
N THR A 57 23.46 -67.24 -32.60
CA THR A 57 22.91 -66.56 -31.41
C THR A 57 22.69 -65.08 -31.70
N SER A 58 21.43 -64.67 -31.87
CA SER A 58 21.02 -63.30 -32.14
C SER A 58 21.19 -62.40 -30.91
N VAL A 59 21.92 -61.30 -31.05
CA VAL A 59 22.03 -60.27 -30.00
C VAL A 59 20.72 -59.48 -29.95
N ASN A 60 20.03 -59.53 -28.80
CA ASN A 60 18.74 -58.86 -28.59
C ASN A 60 19.00 -57.42 -28.09
N VAL A 61 18.89 -56.44 -28.97
CA VAL A 61 19.08 -55.02 -28.64
C VAL A 61 17.73 -54.42 -28.28
N LYS A 62 17.49 -54.10 -27.00
CA LYS A 62 16.31 -53.35 -26.56
C LYS A 62 16.64 -51.86 -26.50
N LEU A 63 16.10 -51.10 -27.45
CA LEU A 63 16.15 -49.65 -27.45
C LEU A 63 14.94 -49.12 -26.67
N GLU A 64 15.13 -48.64 -25.45
CA GLU A 64 14.10 -47.87 -24.75
C GLU A 64 14.09 -46.44 -25.33
N ALA A 65 13.19 -46.20 -26.28
CA ALA A 65 12.95 -44.86 -26.81
C ALA A 65 12.52 -43.92 -25.68
N ALA A 66 13.24 -42.82 -25.50
CA ALA A 66 12.91 -41.80 -24.50
C ALA A 66 11.50 -41.24 -24.76
N ASN A 67 10.54 -41.61 -23.91
CA ASN A 67 9.15 -41.17 -23.96
C ASN A 67 9.05 -39.66 -23.68
N SER A 68 9.23 -38.85 -24.72
CA SER A 68 9.20 -37.38 -24.68
C SER A 68 7.84 -36.83 -24.23
N ALA A 69 6.76 -37.60 -24.45
CA ALA A 69 5.41 -37.30 -23.98
C ALA A 69 5.32 -37.26 -22.43
N ASN A 70 6.10 -38.10 -21.74
CA ASN A 70 6.10 -38.17 -20.28
C ASN A 70 6.85 -37.00 -19.65
N TYR A 71 7.78 -36.36 -20.38
CA TYR A 71 8.50 -35.18 -19.90
C TYR A 71 7.66 -33.89 -20.01
N LEU A 72 6.89 -33.74 -21.09
CA LEU A 72 5.94 -32.62 -21.22
C LEU A 72 4.86 -32.67 -20.13
N LEU A 73 4.27 -33.85 -19.90
CA LEU A 73 3.27 -34.05 -18.85
C LEU A 73 3.85 -33.90 -17.44
N SER A 74 5.07 -34.39 -17.18
CA SER A 74 5.68 -34.28 -15.84
C SER A 74 6.14 -32.87 -15.48
N VAL A 75 6.42 -32.01 -16.47
CA VAL A 75 6.85 -30.62 -16.24
C VAL A 75 5.68 -29.63 -16.30
N LEU A 76 4.72 -29.78 -17.21
CA LEU A 76 3.60 -28.81 -17.33
C LEU A 76 2.56 -28.96 -16.23
N VAL A 77 2.21 -30.19 -15.81
CA VAL A 77 1.11 -30.42 -14.86
C VAL A 77 1.37 -29.78 -13.48
N PRO A 78 2.57 -29.89 -12.87
CA PRO A 78 2.84 -29.23 -11.59
C PRO A 78 2.86 -27.70 -11.68
N ASN A 79 3.35 -27.14 -12.81
CA ASN A 79 3.43 -25.70 -13.01
C ASN A 79 2.05 -25.07 -13.27
N ILE A 80 1.17 -25.75 -14.02
CA ILE A 80 -0.19 -25.29 -14.26
C ILE A 80 -1.00 -25.26 -12.95
N ILE A 81 -0.82 -26.25 -12.08
CA ILE A 81 -1.47 -26.29 -10.75
C ILE A 81 -1.09 -25.05 -9.92
N LEU A 82 0.18 -24.66 -9.90
CA LEU A 82 0.63 -23.47 -9.17
C LEU A 82 0.00 -22.18 -9.72
N VAL A 83 -0.04 -22.03 -11.05
CA VAL A 83 -0.65 -20.87 -11.71
C VAL A 83 -2.15 -20.78 -11.41
N VAL A 84 -2.86 -21.91 -11.43
CA VAL A 84 -4.30 -21.96 -11.12
C VAL A 84 -4.56 -21.63 -9.65
N LEU A 85 -3.72 -22.09 -8.73
CA LEU A 85 -3.84 -21.75 -7.30
C LEU A 85 -3.61 -20.25 -7.05
N ILE A 86 -2.60 -19.65 -7.68
CA ILE A 86 -2.36 -18.20 -7.58
C ILE A 86 -3.52 -17.41 -8.20
N ALA A 87 -4.04 -17.84 -9.35
CA ALA A 87 -5.19 -17.19 -9.99
C ALA A 87 -6.46 -17.29 -9.13
N ALA A 88 -6.73 -18.45 -8.53
CA ALA A 88 -7.87 -18.66 -7.64
C ALA A 88 -7.75 -17.84 -6.34
N PHE A 89 -6.56 -17.80 -5.74
CA PHE A 89 -6.26 -16.97 -4.57
C PHE A 89 -6.40 -15.47 -4.90
N MET A 90 -5.86 -15.03 -6.03
CA MET A 90 -5.97 -13.64 -6.48
C MET A 90 -7.43 -13.26 -6.78
N TRP A 91 -8.22 -14.16 -7.38
CA TRP A 91 -9.65 -13.92 -7.61
C TRP A 91 -10.45 -13.84 -6.29
N TRP A 92 -10.10 -14.66 -5.30
CA TRP A 92 -10.70 -14.62 -3.96
C TRP A 92 -10.36 -13.33 -3.20
N VAL A 93 -9.09 -12.89 -3.24
CA VAL A 93 -8.64 -11.61 -2.65
C VAL A 93 -9.27 -10.40 -3.36
N LEU A 94 -9.38 -10.42 -4.68
CA LEU A 94 -10.03 -9.33 -5.43
C LEU A 94 -11.53 -9.24 -5.10
N ARG A 95 -12.19 -10.38 -4.84
CA ARG A 95 -13.57 -10.39 -4.34
C ARG A 95 -13.69 -9.86 -2.90
N GLN A 96 -12.67 -10.06 -2.06
CA GLN A 96 -12.69 -9.59 -0.67
C GLN A 96 -12.31 -8.11 -0.55
N THR A 97 -11.46 -7.59 -1.43
CA THR A 97 -11.00 -6.20 -1.40
C THR A 97 -12.03 -5.21 -1.97
N GLN A 98 -12.98 -5.65 -2.80
CA GLN A 98 -14.03 -4.76 -3.32
C GLN A 98 -15.04 -4.29 -2.24
N SER A 99 -15.10 -4.94 -1.07
CA SER A 99 -15.93 -4.52 0.07
C SER A 99 -15.16 -3.72 1.15
N GLY A 100 -13.83 -3.57 1.00
CA GLY A 100 -12.96 -2.93 2.01
C GLY A 100 -12.08 -1.77 1.51
N ASN A 101 -12.04 -1.50 0.20
CA ASN A 101 -11.06 -0.59 -0.42
C ASN A 101 -11.42 0.92 -0.35
N ASN A 102 -12.24 1.34 0.61
CA ASN A 102 -12.55 2.77 0.82
C ASN A 102 -11.79 3.40 1.99
N GLN A 103 -10.90 2.66 2.66
CA GLN A 103 -10.15 3.15 3.82
C GLN A 103 -8.71 3.58 3.47
N ALA A 104 -8.09 3.01 2.43
CA ALA A 104 -6.69 3.30 2.08
C ALA A 104 -6.48 4.61 1.27
N ILE A 105 -7.52 5.11 0.58
CA ILE A 105 -7.48 6.40 -0.16
C ILE A 105 -7.83 7.61 0.75
N SER A 106 -8.08 7.37 2.04
CA SER A 106 -8.43 8.42 3.01
C SER A 106 -7.23 9.16 3.61
N PHE A 107 -5.98 8.79 3.31
CA PHE A 107 -4.80 9.39 3.95
C PHE A 107 -4.51 10.84 3.49
N GLY A 108 -5.06 11.26 2.34
CA GLY A 108 -4.86 12.60 1.76
C GLY A 108 -6.03 13.57 1.92
N ARG A 109 -7.21 13.09 2.34
CA ARG A 109 -8.29 13.96 2.77
C ARG A 109 -8.32 13.88 4.27
N SER A 110 -7.71 14.87 4.91
CA SER A 110 -8.12 15.32 6.24
C SER A 110 -9.63 15.12 6.33
N ARG A 111 -10.07 14.06 7.01
CA ARG A 111 -11.41 14.03 7.60
C ARG A 111 -11.31 15.11 8.66
N ALA A 112 -11.31 16.37 8.22
CA ALA A 112 -11.53 17.49 9.07
C ALA A 112 -12.83 17.12 9.76
N ARG A 113 -12.69 16.73 11.03
CA ARG A 113 -13.80 16.61 11.96
C ARG A 113 -14.63 17.83 11.64
N MET A 114 -15.82 17.64 11.05
CA MET A 114 -16.67 18.75 10.68
C MET A 114 -16.80 19.54 11.97
N VAL A 115 -16.16 20.71 12.03
CA VAL A 115 -16.24 21.57 13.20
C VAL A 115 -17.60 22.18 13.03
N SER A 116 -18.65 21.42 13.36
CA SER A 116 -20.00 21.94 13.39
C SER A 116 -19.95 23.07 14.40
N GLY A 117 -20.17 24.30 13.92
CA GLY A 117 -20.19 25.46 14.81
C GLY A 117 -21.29 25.23 15.83
N ASP A 118 -20.88 24.99 17.08
CA ASP A 118 -21.83 24.84 18.16
C ASP A 118 -22.45 26.21 18.45
N LYS A 119 -23.70 26.23 18.91
CA LYS A 119 -24.32 27.45 19.41
C LYS A 119 -24.17 27.43 20.93
N PRO A 120 -23.10 28.03 21.49
CA PRO A 120 -22.90 28.01 22.92
C PRO A 120 -24.06 28.68 23.63
N ALA A 121 -24.59 28.01 24.65
CA ALA A 121 -25.65 28.54 25.51
C ALA A 121 -25.11 29.49 26.60
N ILE A 122 -23.79 29.67 26.67
CA ILE A 122 -23.09 30.50 27.68
C ILE A 122 -23.21 31.97 27.27
N THR A 123 -23.52 32.84 28.24
CA THR A 123 -23.73 34.28 28.06
C THR A 123 -22.77 35.09 28.95
N PHE A 124 -22.78 36.44 28.85
CA PHE A 124 -21.94 37.26 29.72
C PHE A 124 -22.34 37.17 31.20
N ALA A 125 -23.58 36.76 31.49
CA ALA A 125 -24.03 36.51 32.86
C ALA A 125 -23.29 35.34 33.53
N ASP A 126 -22.80 34.39 32.74
CA ASP A 126 -22.07 33.21 33.22
C ASP A 126 -20.56 33.50 33.45
N VAL A 127 -20.08 34.67 33.02
CA VAL A 127 -18.69 35.11 33.23
C VAL A 127 -18.65 36.03 34.44
N ALA A 128 -17.93 35.66 35.50
CA ALA A 128 -17.74 36.54 36.65
C ALA A 128 -16.56 37.51 36.44
N GLY A 129 -16.77 38.79 36.78
CA GLY A 129 -15.73 39.83 36.73
C GLY A 129 -15.30 40.25 35.32
N VAL A 130 -14.13 40.88 35.22
CA VAL A 130 -13.52 41.39 33.98
C VAL A 130 -14.45 42.35 33.22
N GLU A 131 -15.03 43.31 33.95
CA GLU A 131 -16.05 44.22 33.44
C GLU A 131 -15.52 45.09 32.29
N GLU A 132 -14.24 45.51 32.31
CA GLU A 132 -13.67 46.26 31.19
C GLU A 132 -13.64 45.44 29.90
N ALA A 133 -13.19 44.18 29.96
CA ALA A 133 -13.13 43.32 28.77
C ALA A 133 -14.53 42.93 28.27
N LYS A 134 -15.50 42.71 29.18
CA LYS A 134 -16.90 42.48 28.79
C LYS A 134 -17.46 43.69 28.05
N GLN A 135 -17.17 44.90 28.50
CA GLN A 135 -17.65 46.11 27.85
C GLN A 135 -17.04 46.30 26.45
N GLU A 136 -15.75 46.08 26.28
CA GLU A 136 -15.11 46.11 24.95
C GLU A 136 -15.67 45.02 24.02
N LEU A 137 -15.91 43.81 24.54
CA LEU A 137 -16.47 42.72 23.76
C LEU A 137 -17.96 42.88 23.47
N ALA A 138 -18.70 43.65 24.26
CA ALA A 138 -20.09 43.98 23.99
C ALA A 138 -20.24 44.76 22.68
N GLU A 139 -19.28 45.62 22.34
CA GLU A 139 -19.24 46.28 21.03
C GLU A 139 -19.11 45.25 19.89
N ILE A 140 -18.26 44.23 20.07
CA ILE A 140 -18.09 43.12 19.12
C ILE A 140 -19.40 42.33 18.94
N VAL A 141 -20.14 42.10 20.02
CA VAL A 141 -21.48 41.48 19.94
C VAL A 141 -22.43 42.34 19.13
N GLU A 142 -22.41 43.67 19.32
CA GLU A 142 -23.26 44.58 18.57
C GLU A 142 -22.92 44.59 17.08
N PHE A 143 -21.63 44.55 16.72
CA PHE A 143 -21.18 44.41 15.33
C PHE A 143 -21.72 43.13 14.67
N LEU A 144 -21.75 42.02 15.40
CA LEU A 144 -22.25 40.74 14.88
C LEU A 144 -23.78 40.71 14.76
N LYS A 145 -24.51 41.38 15.64
CA LYS A 145 -25.98 41.48 15.59
C LYS A 145 -26.50 42.47 14.55
N TYR A 146 -25.83 43.62 14.41
CA TYR A 146 -26.29 44.72 13.56
C TYR A 146 -25.20 45.25 12.61
N PRO A 147 -24.65 44.40 11.73
CA PRO A 147 -23.54 44.80 10.85
C PRO A 147 -23.90 45.98 9.92
N GLU A 148 -25.15 46.08 9.48
CA GLU A 148 -25.64 47.12 8.56
C GLU A 148 -25.50 48.54 9.14
N LYS A 149 -25.71 48.71 10.45
CA LYS A 149 -25.58 50.01 11.13
C LYS A 149 -24.17 50.56 11.02
N PHE A 150 -23.18 49.69 11.19
CA PHE A 150 -21.76 50.07 11.16
C PHE A 150 -21.26 50.31 9.75
N VAL A 151 -21.75 49.54 8.77
CA VAL A 151 -21.45 49.76 7.35
C VAL A 151 -22.02 51.11 6.88
N ALA A 152 -23.24 51.46 7.29
CA ALA A 152 -23.87 52.74 6.97
C ALA A 152 -23.10 53.95 7.54
N LEU A 153 -22.49 53.79 8.71
CA LEU A 153 -21.62 54.79 9.34
C LEU A 153 -20.21 54.84 8.73
N GLY A 154 -19.87 53.93 7.81
CA GLY A 154 -18.53 53.81 7.23
C GLY A 154 -17.47 53.28 8.20
N ALA A 155 -17.89 52.69 9.32
CA ALA A 155 -16.98 52.13 10.31
C ALA A 155 -16.36 50.82 9.79
N ARG A 156 -15.06 50.63 10.04
CA ARG A 156 -14.38 49.37 9.72
C ARG A 156 -14.61 48.37 10.85
N ILE A 157 -15.24 47.24 10.52
CA ILE A 157 -15.45 46.16 11.48
C ILE A 157 -14.09 45.56 11.89
N PRO A 158 -13.78 45.47 13.19
CA PRO A 158 -12.58 44.80 13.66
C PRO A 158 -12.60 43.33 13.21
N LYS A 159 -11.51 42.87 12.60
CA LYS A 159 -11.44 41.52 12.02
C LYS A 159 -11.05 40.43 13.01
N GLY A 160 -10.58 40.81 14.20
CA GLY A 160 -10.14 39.87 15.22
C GLY A 160 -9.79 40.59 16.52
N VAL A 161 -9.83 39.83 17.60
CA VAL A 161 -9.49 40.26 18.97
C VAL A 161 -8.48 39.27 19.53
N LEU A 162 -7.45 39.78 20.21
CA LEU A 162 -6.46 38.94 20.90
C LEU A 162 -6.67 39.07 22.41
N LEU A 163 -7.07 37.97 23.05
CA LEU A 163 -7.23 37.92 24.50
C LEU A 163 -5.90 37.49 25.15
N VAL A 164 -5.27 38.37 25.92
CA VAL A 164 -4.00 38.11 26.60
C VAL A 164 -4.19 38.11 28.10
N GLY A 165 -3.56 37.16 28.79
CA GLY A 165 -3.51 37.15 30.25
C GLY A 165 -3.03 35.81 30.81
N PRO A 166 -2.79 35.71 32.13
CA PRO A 166 -2.41 34.47 32.81
C PRO A 166 -3.39 33.31 32.53
N PRO A 167 -2.95 32.04 32.60
CA PRO A 167 -3.87 30.90 32.51
C PRO A 167 -4.94 30.96 33.62
N GLY A 168 -6.14 30.47 33.33
CA GLY A 168 -7.24 30.44 34.30
C GLY A 168 -8.09 31.72 34.41
N THR A 169 -7.80 32.77 33.62
CA THR A 169 -8.59 34.03 33.62
C THR A 169 -9.89 33.98 32.81
N GLY A 170 -10.33 32.79 32.39
CA GLY A 170 -11.61 32.64 31.67
C GLY A 170 -11.61 33.10 30.21
N LYS A 171 -10.46 33.28 29.53
CA LYS A 171 -10.39 33.70 28.11
C LYS A 171 -11.28 32.85 27.18
N THR A 172 -11.18 31.53 27.30
CA THR A 172 -11.98 30.57 26.52
C THR A 172 -13.47 30.58 26.90
N LEU A 173 -13.79 30.94 28.15
CA LEU A 173 -15.18 31.07 28.61
C LEU A 173 -15.80 32.37 28.10
N LEU A 174 -15.05 33.46 28.16
CA LEU A 174 -15.43 34.77 27.65
C LEU A 174 -15.66 34.74 26.13
N SER A 175 -14.82 34.05 25.36
CA SER A 175 -15.02 33.91 23.90
C SER A 175 -16.29 33.14 23.54
N LYS A 176 -16.63 32.09 24.33
CA LYS A 176 -17.90 31.37 24.19
C LYS A 176 -19.10 32.24 24.57
N ALA A 177 -18.96 33.05 25.62
CA ALA A 177 -20.00 34.00 26.02
C ALA A 177 -20.31 35.03 24.93
N VAL A 178 -19.28 35.59 24.26
CA VAL A 178 -19.49 36.50 23.12
C VAL A 178 -20.29 35.84 21.99
N ALA A 179 -19.99 34.58 21.68
CA ALA A 179 -20.72 33.83 20.66
C ALA A 179 -22.17 33.55 21.05
N GLY A 180 -22.41 33.18 22.32
CA GLY A 180 -23.76 32.95 22.85
C GLY A 180 -24.58 34.24 22.92
N GLU A 181 -23.96 35.36 23.30
CA GLU A 181 -24.60 36.68 23.28
C GLU A 181 -25.00 37.10 21.87
N ALA A 182 -24.12 36.88 20.88
CA ALA A 182 -24.39 37.18 19.48
C ALA A 182 -25.28 36.13 18.78
N GLN A 183 -25.52 34.96 19.41
CA GLN A 183 -26.27 33.83 18.84
C GLN A 183 -25.71 33.33 17.49
N VAL A 184 -24.39 33.39 17.33
CA VAL A 184 -23.67 32.98 16.12
C VAL A 184 -22.95 31.65 16.31
N PRO A 185 -22.70 30.87 15.23
CA PRO A 185 -21.91 29.65 15.33
C PRO A 185 -20.50 29.90 15.87
N PHE A 186 -20.04 29.04 16.77
CA PHE A 186 -18.71 29.10 17.39
C PHE A 186 -17.83 27.94 16.91
N PHE A 187 -16.75 28.28 16.21
CA PHE A 187 -15.72 27.33 15.77
C PHE A 187 -14.52 27.45 16.70
N SER A 188 -14.09 26.36 17.33
CA SER A 188 -12.94 26.33 18.23
C SER A 188 -11.87 25.40 17.70
N ILE A 189 -10.62 25.86 17.72
CA ILE A 189 -9.44 25.06 17.40
C ILE A 189 -8.30 25.46 18.34
N SER A 190 -7.45 24.51 18.73
CA SER A 190 -6.20 24.85 19.44
C SER A 190 -5.06 25.08 18.45
N GLY A 191 -4.24 26.09 18.70
CA GLY A 191 -3.08 26.45 17.89
C GLY A 191 -2.04 25.33 17.83
N SER A 192 -1.94 24.53 18.89
CA SER A 192 -1.10 23.34 18.93
C SER A 192 -1.52 22.26 17.92
N GLU A 193 -2.80 22.23 17.50
CA GLU A 193 -3.26 21.31 16.45
C GLU A 193 -2.68 21.62 15.06
N PHE A 194 -2.12 22.80 14.85
CA PHE A 194 -1.51 23.15 13.56
C PHE A 194 -0.05 22.70 13.46
N VAL A 195 0.57 22.29 14.57
CA VAL A 195 1.97 21.84 14.62
C VAL A 195 2.00 20.33 14.46
N GLU A 196 2.17 19.86 13.24
CA GLU A 196 2.23 18.42 12.92
C GLU A 196 3.56 18.04 12.28
N MET A 197 3.91 16.74 12.35
CA MET A 197 5.14 16.19 11.77
C MET A 197 5.17 16.27 10.24
N PHE A 198 3.99 16.32 9.60
CA PHE A 198 3.87 16.36 8.14
C PHE A 198 3.71 17.79 7.65
N VAL A 199 4.65 18.22 6.79
CA VAL A 199 4.64 19.55 6.18
C VAL A 199 3.34 19.77 5.41
N GLY A 200 2.68 20.90 5.67
CA GLY A 200 1.50 21.35 4.92
C GLY A 200 0.15 20.85 5.45
N VAL A 201 0.11 19.86 6.35
CA VAL A 201 -1.15 19.35 6.92
C VAL A 201 -1.83 20.41 7.80
N GLY A 202 -1.07 21.04 8.71
CA GLY A 202 -1.58 22.14 9.54
C GLY A 202 -2.11 23.31 8.71
N ALA A 203 -1.39 23.69 7.64
CA ALA A 203 -1.81 24.75 6.72
C ALA A 203 -3.11 24.41 5.97
N SER A 204 -3.33 23.14 5.60
CA SER A 204 -4.61 22.71 5.01
C SER A 204 -5.76 22.86 5.99
N ARG A 205 -5.58 22.44 7.25
CA ARG A 205 -6.61 22.55 8.29
C ARG A 205 -7.04 23.99 8.54
N VAL A 206 -6.10 24.94 8.56
CA VAL A 206 -6.42 26.38 8.66
C VAL A 206 -7.31 26.82 7.51
N ARG A 207 -6.96 26.47 6.26
CA ARG A 207 -7.76 26.85 5.09
C ARG A 207 -9.17 26.26 5.16
N ASP A 208 -9.27 24.96 5.44
CA ASP A 208 -10.55 24.25 5.53
C ASP A 208 -11.45 24.83 6.63
N LEU A 209 -10.88 25.20 7.79
CA LEU A 209 -11.59 25.86 8.89
C LEU A 209 -12.16 27.21 8.44
N PHE A 210 -11.33 28.07 7.82
CA PHE A 210 -11.77 29.38 7.36
C PHE A 210 -12.78 29.29 6.21
N ASP A 211 -12.69 28.29 5.34
CA ASP A 211 -13.67 28.06 4.28
C ASP A 211 -15.02 27.59 4.83
N GLN A 212 -15.02 26.78 5.90
CA GLN A 212 -16.24 26.43 6.63
C GLN A 212 -16.83 27.64 7.38
N ALA A 213 -15.99 28.44 8.04
CA ALA A 213 -16.42 29.65 8.74
C ALA A 213 -17.08 30.66 7.79
N LYS A 214 -16.47 30.91 6.62
CA LYS A 214 -17.05 31.81 5.59
C LYS A 214 -18.44 31.37 5.12
N LYS A 215 -18.70 30.06 5.02
CA LYS A 215 -20.02 29.52 4.64
C LYS A 215 -21.08 29.72 5.72
N ASN A 216 -20.67 29.87 6.99
CA ASN A 216 -21.54 30.04 8.14
C ASN A 216 -21.51 31.48 8.69
N SER A 217 -21.21 32.48 7.85
CA SER A 217 -21.14 33.88 8.26
C SER A 217 -22.55 34.43 8.60
N PRO A 218 -22.72 35.20 9.69
CA PRO A 218 -21.71 35.61 10.68
C PRO A 218 -21.38 34.48 11.68
N CYS A 219 -20.09 34.31 12.02
CA CYS A 219 -19.61 33.31 12.98
C CYS A 219 -18.37 33.80 13.72
N ILE A 220 -18.00 33.11 14.81
CA ILE A 220 -16.76 33.34 15.55
C ILE A 220 -15.82 32.15 15.38
N VAL A 221 -14.55 32.43 15.05
CA VAL A 221 -13.48 31.44 15.04
C VAL A 221 -12.53 31.75 16.20
N PHE A 222 -12.48 30.85 17.16
CA PHE A 222 -11.60 30.92 18.32
C PHE A 222 -10.40 30.01 18.11
N VAL A 223 -9.21 30.60 18.22
CA VAL A 223 -7.93 29.89 18.19
C VAL A 223 -7.32 30.01 19.58
N ASP A 224 -7.32 28.92 20.34
CA ASP A 224 -6.61 28.85 21.62
C ASP A 224 -5.10 28.68 21.37
N GLU A 225 -4.24 29.01 22.33
CA GLU A 225 -2.78 28.76 22.25
C GLU A 225 -2.13 29.19 20.91
N ILE A 226 -2.50 30.37 20.41
CA ILE A 226 -2.00 30.87 19.11
C ILE A 226 -0.48 31.12 19.11
N ASP A 227 0.12 31.24 20.27
CA ASP A 227 1.56 31.34 20.46
C ASP A 227 2.32 30.11 19.93
N ALA A 228 1.69 28.93 19.88
CA ALA A 228 2.26 27.72 19.28
C ALA A 228 2.62 27.89 17.79
N VAL A 229 1.87 28.74 17.06
CA VAL A 229 2.08 29.00 15.62
C VAL A 229 2.68 30.37 15.32
N GLY A 230 2.52 31.34 16.23
CA GLY A 230 2.88 32.74 16.04
C GLY A 230 4.35 33.09 16.26
N ARG A 231 5.23 32.11 16.53
CA ARG A 231 6.64 32.38 16.83
C ARG A 231 7.38 32.96 15.62
N GLN A 232 8.15 34.02 15.85
CA GLN A 232 8.96 34.66 14.82
C GLN A 232 9.92 33.66 14.16
N ARG A 233 9.97 33.67 12.83
CA ARG A 233 10.89 32.83 12.05
C ARG A 233 12.34 33.28 12.35
N GLY A 234 13.22 32.35 12.73
CA GLY A 234 14.67 32.60 12.86
C GLY A 234 15.24 32.78 14.27
N ALA A 235 14.45 32.61 15.33
CA ALA A 235 14.96 32.64 16.72
C ALA A 235 14.99 31.23 17.33
N GLY A 236 15.85 30.34 16.82
CA GLY A 236 16.02 29.01 17.40
C GLY A 236 16.53 27.93 16.45
N LEU A 237 17.74 28.14 15.91
CA LEU A 237 18.75 27.13 15.57
C LEU A 237 20.10 27.84 15.52
#